data_AF-A0A066V9Q5-F1
#
_entry.id   AF-A0A066V9Q5-F1
#
_cell.length_a   1.000
_cell.length_b   1.000
_cell.length_c   1.000
_cell.angle_alpha   90.00
_cell.angle_beta   90.00
_cell.angle_gamma   90.00
#
_symmetry.space_group_name_H-M   'P 1'
#
loop_
_entity.id
_entity.type
_entity.pdbx_description
1 polymer ?
#
loop_
_entity_poly.entity_id
_entity_poly.type
_entity_poly.pdbx_seq_one_letter_code
_entity_poly.pdbx_strand_id
1 'polypeptide(L)'
;MRIDHIALGFQKELAQANGGPRVLPNPPAAGAGDPHDHPDTLYPLPPLSSAWIDKLIFLGTGTSGQVPAIHCITHEDVDERDGGFGANVTCAACADALKYGEASRNRRKCTSALVVGGKSKGKGKSAAHDDQLTILIDCGPTFYSSAIYCFPRYNLRRIDAVLLTHAHADALLGLDHLRAWTIGHMVQKYVDVYLTQETMSVVENMFPYLVDRSKATGGGGVGALRWHIIDPNKKFTIGRGTNTVDVMPLPVLHGFVNRKDPFAFVGFRIAELSYISDCHEIPDATSKLVEGSKVLVIDALKWERHTSHFSIAQALQYSLSIRDLRLALLTDLTHMVEHWDLSAQLQDWERGMRDAAALVLKRGELLQGRWWSPYWDENASEYDRHLSLSRGPPPALPSGDIASVALPIFRVAYDEQAVIFER
;
A
#
# COMPACT_ATOMS: atom_id res chain seq x y z
N MET A 1 -16.27 -54.43 -28.10
CA MET A 1 -14.91 -54.45 -27.52
C MET A 1 -14.84 -53.26 -26.57
N ARG A 2 -14.82 -53.52 -25.26
CA ARG A 2 -15.11 -52.56 -24.18
C ARG A 2 -13.89 -51.69 -23.85
N ILE A 3 -14.11 -50.40 -23.61
CA ILE A 3 -13.18 -49.50 -22.90
C ILE A 3 -13.64 -49.52 -21.44
N ASP A 4 -13.19 -50.52 -20.69
CA ASP A 4 -13.45 -50.67 -19.25
C ASP A 4 -12.18 -51.23 -18.59
N HIS A 5 -11.06 -50.49 -18.52
CA HIS A 5 -9.88 -50.96 -17.78
C HIS A 5 -8.89 -49.86 -17.32
N ILE A 6 -9.33 -48.63 -17.03
CA ILE A 6 -8.50 -47.64 -16.29
C ILE A 6 -9.37 -46.83 -15.32
N ALA A 7 -10.16 -47.49 -14.47
CA ALA A 7 -10.93 -46.83 -13.41
C ALA A 7 -11.00 -47.62 -12.09
N LEU A 8 -10.26 -48.74 -11.96
CA LEU A 8 -10.36 -49.66 -10.82
C LEU A 8 -9.05 -49.80 -10.01
N GLY A 9 -8.11 -48.86 -10.17
CA GLY A 9 -6.88 -48.80 -9.38
C GLY A 9 -6.87 -47.77 -8.25
N PHE A 10 -7.74 -46.76 -8.28
CA PHE A 10 -7.64 -45.59 -7.38
C PHE A 10 -8.66 -45.53 -6.24
N GLN A 11 -9.62 -46.47 -6.18
CA GLN A 11 -10.65 -46.48 -5.13
C GLN A 11 -10.37 -47.40 -3.93
N LYS A 12 -9.22 -48.09 -3.89
CA LYS A 12 -8.86 -48.97 -2.76
C LYS A 12 -7.88 -48.39 -1.74
N GLU A 13 -7.24 -47.24 -2.00
CA GLU A 13 -6.33 -46.62 -1.03
C GLU A 13 -6.94 -45.46 -0.22
N LEU A 14 -8.12 -44.96 -0.59
CA LEU A 14 -8.78 -43.85 0.12
C LEU A 14 -9.69 -44.27 1.28
N ALA A 15 -9.88 -45.59 1.51
CA ALA A 15 -10.77 -46.10 2.55
C ALA A 15 -10.10 -46.37 3.92
N GLN A 16 -8.80 -46.08 4.09
CA GLN A 16 -8.09 -46.29 5.37
C GLN A 16 -7.65 -45.01 6.10
N ALA A 17 -8.01 -43.82 5.63
CA ALA A 17 -7.71 -42.56 6.31
C ALA A 17 -8.94 -42.00 7.07
N ASN A 18 -9.49 -42.79 8.01
CA ASN A 18 -10.46 -42.28 8.99
C ASN A 18 -9.72 -41.49 10.07
N GLY A 19 -9.63 -40.18 9.89
CA GLY A 19 -9.33 -39.20 10.94
C GLY A 19 -10.22 -37.98 10.72
N GLY A 20 -11.04 -37.63 11.71
CA GLY A 20 -11.97 -36.51 11.66
C GLY A 20 -11.30 -35.15 11.36
N PRO A 21 -12.08 -34.06 11.24
CA PRO A 21 -11.57 -32.76 10.79
C PRO A 21 -10.40 -32.30 11.66
N ARG A 22 -9.19 -32.35 11.10
CA ARG A 22 -7.99 -31.78 11.72
C ARG A 22 -8.15 -30.26 11.71
N VAL A 23 -8.51 -29.70 12.85
CA VAL A 23 -8.28 -28.30 13.16
C VAL A 23 -6.77 -28.08 12.98
N LEU A 24 -6.40 -27.27 12.00
CA LEU A 24 -5.01 -26.87 11.80
C LEU A 24 -4.55 -26.16 13.10
N PRO A 25 -3.44 -26.58 13.73
CA PRO A 25 -2.93 -25.87 14.88
C PRO A 25 -2.57 -24.43 14.46
N ASN A 26 -2.86 -23.47 15.35
CA ASN A 26 -2.38 -22.10 15.20
C ASN A 26 -0.87 -22.11 14.91
N PRO A 27 -0.38 -21.27 13.99
CA PRO A 27 1.05 -21.16 13.76
C PRO A 27 1.75 -20.86 15.09
N PRO A 28 2.89 -21.52 15.36
CA PRO A 28 3.62 -21.28 16.60
C PRO A 28 3.98 -19.79 16.69
N ALA A 29 3.81 -19.22 17.88
CA ALA A 29 4.34 -17.91 18.19
C ALA A 29 5.84 -17.91 17.86
N ALA A 30 6.25 -17.06 16.93
CA ALA A 30 7.65 -16.91 16.56
C ALA A 30 8.43 -16.49 17.80
N GLY A 31 9.30 -17.38 18.27
CA GLY A 31 10.13 -17.16 19.44
C GLY A 31 11.32 -18.10 19.44
N ALA A 32 12.40 -17.68 18.78
CA ALA A 32 13.78 -18.08 19.09
C ALA A 32 14.78 -17.14 18.37
N GLY A 33 15.34 -16.17 19.11
CA GLY A 33 16.64 -15.51 18.89
C GLY A 33 16.81 -14.62 17.64
N ASP A 34 16.67 -13.31 17.80
CA ASP A 34 16.84 -12.27 16.77
C ASP A 34 18.32 -11.89 16.57
N PRO A 35 18.96 -12.11 15.41
CA PRO A 35 20.36 -11.77 15.20
C PRO A 35 20.61 -10.34 14.69
N HIS A 36 19.57 -9.52 14.45
CA HIS A 36 19.76 -8.15 13.97
C HIS A 36 18.73 -7.24 14.62
N ASP A 37 19.20 -6.25 15.40
CA ASP A 37 18.41 -5.04 15.70
C ASP A 37 17.92 -4.44 14.37
N HIS A 38 16.72 -4.84 13.96
CA HIS A 38 16.17 -4.44 12.69
C HIS A 38 15.86 -2.94 12.73
N PRO A 39 16.14 -2.17 11.67
CA PRO A 39 15.99 -0.72 11.69
C PRO A 39 14.58 -0.26 12.13
N ASP A 40 13.53 -1.01 11.80
CA ASP A 40 12.17 -0.67 12.24
C ASP A 40 11.81 -1.12 13.67
N THR A 41 12.49 -2.12 14.24
CA THR A 41 12.29 -2.49 15.65
C THR A 41 12.98 -1.51 16.59
N LEU A 42 14.03 -0.85 16.12
CA LEU A 42 14.71 0.24 16.83
C LEU A 42 13.91 1.55 16.86
N TYR A 43 13.00 1.77 15.89
CA TYR A 43 12.23 3.00 15.78
C TYR A 43 10.74 2.73 15.51
N PRO A 44 9.93 2.51 16.56
CA PRO A 44 8.52 2.20 16.41
C PRO A 44 7.76 3.33 15.69
N LEU A 45 6.63 2.99 15.09
CA LEU A 45 5.70 3.98 14.55
C LEU A 45 5.29 4.97 15.65
N PRO A 46 5.08 6.26 15.32
CA PRO A 46 4.62 7.22 16.30
C PRO A 46 3.24 6.81 16.81
N PRO A 47 2.83 7.23 18.02
CA PRO A 47 1.44 7.09 18.44
C PRO A 47 0.55 7.87 17.47
N LEU A 48 -0.37 7.15 16.83
CA LEU A 48 -1.35 7.67 15.90
C LEU A 48 -2.72 7.56 16.55
N SER A 49 -3.54 8.59 16.40
CA SER A 49 -4.94 8.55 16.85
C SER A 49 -5.86 8.92 15.71
N SER A 50 -7.04 8.30 15.69
CA SER A 50 -8.11 8.63 14.77
C SER A 50 -9.45 8.42 15.44
N ALA A 51 -10.39 9.32 15.20
CA ALA A 51 -11.75 9.14 15.68
C ALA A 51 -12.52 8.04 14.93
N TRP A 52 -12.00 7.57 13.78
CA TRP A 52 -12.69 6.64 12.90
C TRP A 52 -11.81 5.46 12.44
N ILE A 53 -10.56 5.69 12.04
CA ILE A 53 -9.65 4.65 11.54
C ILE A 53 -9.16 3.80 12.70
N ASP A 54 -9.21 2.48 12.55
CA ASP A 54 -8.60 1.52 13.47
C ASP A 54 -7.25 1.03 12.95
N LYS A 55 -7.20 0.77 11.65
CA LYS A 55 -6.01 0.24 10.99
C LYS A 55 -5.98 0.55 9.50
N LEU A 56 -4.77 0.79 9.01
CA LEU A 56 -4.42 0.78 7.60
C LEU A 56 -3.61 -0.49 7.35
N ILE A 57 -3.99 -1.32 6.38
CA ILE A 57 -3.31 -2.59 6.05
C ILE A 57 -2.89 -2.55 4.58
N PHE A 58 -1.62 -2.80 4.28
CA PHE A 58 -1.13 -2.85 2.91
C PHE A 58 -1.38 -4.24 2.30
N LEU A 59 -2.06 -4.28 1.16
CA LEU A 59 -2.24 -5.50 0.36
C LEU A 59 -1.10 -5.68 -0.65
N GLY A 60 -0.52 -4.58 -1.10
CA GLY A 60 0.69 -4.54 -1.92
C GLY A 60 1.33 -3.16 -1.86
N THR A 61 2.65 -3.10 -2.03
CA THR A 61 3.43 -1.84 -1.98
C THR A 61 4.40 -1.65 -3.15
N GLY A 62 4.22 -2.42 -4.22
CA GLY A 62 5.07 -2.40 -5.40
C GLY A 62 4.31 -1.99 -6.66
N THR A 63 5.10 -1.70 -7.69
CA THR A 63 4.60 -1.24 -8.98
C THR A 63 3.74 -2.26 -9.72
N SER A 64 3.20 -1.85 -10.86
CA SER A 64 2.65 -2.74 -11.89
C SER A 64 3.53 -3.95 -12.22
N GLY A 65 4.85 -3.81 -12.14
CA GLY A 65 5.83 -4.88 -12.40
C GLY A 65 6.06 -5.84 -11.23
N GLN A 66 5.61 -5.48 -10.01
CA GLN A 66 5.82 -6.22 -8.76
C GLN A 66 7.30 -6.47 -8.43
N VAL A 67 7.57 -6.99 -7.23
CA VAL A 67 8.91 -7.45 -6.81
C VAL A 67 8.77 -8.86 -6.20
N PRO A 68 9.51 -9.87 -6.69
CA PRO A 68 10.62 -9.80 -7.63
C PRO A 68 10.21 -9.47 -9.07
N ALA A 69 11.05 -8.71 -9.78
CA ALA A 69 10.87 -8.46 -11.20
C ALA A 69 11.32 -9.68 -12.00
N ILE A 70 10.49 -10.13 -12.95
CA ILE A 70 10.71 -11.40 -13.68
C ILE A 70 12.08 -11.45 -14.37
N HIS A 71 12.49 -10.35 -15.00
CA HIS A 71 13.76 -10.26 -15.72
C HIS A 71 14.99 -10.37 -14.81
N CYS A 72 14.88 -10.08 -13.51
CA CYS A 72 15.97 -10.29 -12.56
C CYS A 72 16.16 -11.75 -12.17
N ILE A 73 15.11 -12.57 -12.27
CA ILE A 73 15.09 -13.93 -11.71
C ILE A 73 15.13 -15.01 -12.79
N THR A 74 14.99 -14.65 -14.06
CA THR A 74 15.03 -15.57 -15.21
C THR A 74 16.26 -15.35 -16.11
N HIS A 75 17.34 -14.75 -15.60
CA HIS A 75 18.54 -14.50 -16.40
C HIS A 75 19.15 -15.82 -16.93
N GLU A 76 19.50 -15.87 -18.22
CA GLU A 76 19.98 -17.09 -18.90
C GLU A 76 21.43 -17.47 -18.53
N ASP A 77 22.25 -16.50 -18.11
CA ASP A 77 23.63 -16.75 -17.66
C ASP A 77 23.66 -17.36 -16.25
N VAL A 78 23.18 -18.60 -16.10
CA VAL A 78 23.45 -19.47 -14.94
C VAL A 78 24.67 -20.31 -15.29
N ASP A 79 25.83 -20.04 -14.65
CA ASP A 79 26.94 -20.98 -14.67
C ASP A 79 26.48 -22.24 -13.92
N GLU A 80 26.40 -23.37 -14.62
CA GLU A 80 25.86 -24.64 -14.10
C GLU A 80 26.58 -25.14 -12.83
N ARG A 81 27.74 -24.56 -12.51
CA ARG A 81 28.52 -24.86 -11.29
C ARG A 81 27.94 -24.27 -10.00
N ASP A 82 27.08 -23.25 -10.08
CA ASP A 82 26.59 -22.51 -8.90
C ASP A 82 25.20 -22.94 -8.42
N GLY A 83 24.66 -24.05 -8.92
CA GLY A 83 23.54 -24.75 -8.28
C GLY A 83 22.17 -24.09 -8.44
N GLY A 84 21.54 -24.28 -9.60
CA GLY A 84 20.09 -24.16 -9.76
C GLY A 84 19.51 -22.75 -9.81
N PHE A 85 18.20 -22.70 -10.12
CA PHE A 85 17.37 -21.49 -10.26
C PHE A 85 17.66 -20.47 -9.13
N GLY A 86 18.23 -19.31 -9.46
CA GLY A 86 18.43 -18.19 -8.53
C GLY A 86 19.86 -17.88 -8.09
N ALA A 87 20.88 -18.64 -8.51
CA ALA A 87 22.26 -18.40 -8.10
C ALA A 87 22.88 -17.07 -8.61
N ASN A 88 22.33 -16.46 -9.67
CA ASN A 88 22.88 -15.26 -10.31
C ASN A 88 21.99 -13.99 -10.23
N VAL A 89 21.06 -13.92 -9.26
CA VAL A 89 20.26 -12.69 -9.06
C VAL A 89 21.13 -11.60 -8.42
N THR A 90 21.67 -10.69 -9.23
CA THR A 90 22.48 -9.54 -8.78
C THR A 90 21.65 -8.43 -8.13
N CYS A 91 20.34 -8.40 -8.36
CA CYS A 91 19.42 -7.45 -7.76
C CYS A 91 19.09 -7.85 -6.32
N ALA A 92 19.60 -7.10 -5.34
CA ALA A 92 19.43 -7.38 -3.91
C ALA A 92 17.96 -7.51 -3.49
N ALA A 93 17.09 -6.61 -3.96
CA ALA A 93 15.66 -6.67 -3.63
C ALA A 93 14.98 -7.94 -4.18
N CYS A 94 15.25 -8.30 -5.44
CA CYS A 94 14.70 -9.52 -6.04
C CYS A 94 15.26 -10.79 -5.37
N ALA A 95 16.55 -10.82 -5.06
CA ALA A 95 17.19 -11.93 -4.36
C ALA A 95 16.57 -12.15 -2.98
N ASP A 96 16.33 -11.06 -2.23
CA ASP A 96 15.65 -11.12 -0.94
C ASP A 96 14.17 -11.53 -1.08
N ALA A 97 13.45 -10.99 -2.06
CA ALA A 97 12.04 -11.31 -2.31
C ALA A 97 11.79 -12.80 -2.63
N LEU A 98 12.80 -13.49 -3.19
CA LEU A 98 12.77 -14.91 -3.53
C LEU A 98 12.96 -15.86 -2.33
N LYS A 99 13.37 -15.37 -1.16
CA LYS A 99 13.53 -16.23 0.03
C LYS A 99 12.20 -16.89 0.40
N TYR A 100 12.06 -18.18 0.10
CA TYR A 100 10.86 -18.96 0.38
C TYR A 100 10.76 -19.26 1.88
N GLY A 101 9.54 -19.17 2.44
CA GLY A 101 9.28 -19.49 3.86
C GLY A 101 9.57 -18.34 4.85
N GLU A 102 10.33 -17.32 4.43
CA GLU A 102 10.56 -16.09 5.20
C GLU A 102 9.71 -14.93 4.66
N ALA A 103 9.24 -14.07 5.56
CA ALA A 103 8.52 -12.86 5.22
C ALA A 103 9.53 -11.78 4.76
N SER A 104 9.79 -11.71 3.44
CA SER A 104 10.59 -10.64 2.85
C SER A 104 9.75 -9.38 2.64
N ARG A 105 10.29 -8.23 3.06
CA ARG A 105 9.69 -6.90 2.80
C ARG A 105 10.03 -6.33 1.43
N ASN A 106 10.95 -6.98 0.70
CA ASN A 106 11.20 -6.70 -0.71
C ASN A 106 10.23 -7.45 -1.63
N ARG A 107 9.49 -8.44 -1.12
CA ARG A 107 8.38 -9.02 -1.87
C ARG A 107 7.22 -8.01 -1.88
N ARG A 108 6.92 -7.48 -3.07
CA ARG A 108 5.93 -6.40 -3.24
C ARG A 108 4.91 -6.77 -4.30
N LYS A 109 3.66 -6.89 -3.87
CA LYS A 109 2.49 -7.04 -4.75
C LYS A 109 2.06 -5.66 -5.28
N CYS A 110 1.16 -5.62 -6.27
CA CYS A 110 0.65 -4.35 -6.80
C CYS A 110 0.04 -3.48 -5.70
N THR A 111 0.37 -2.19 -5.73
CA THR A 111 -0.05 -1.16 -4.78
C THR A 111 -1.55 -1.23 -4.49
N SER A 112 -1.90 -1.47 -3.22
CA SER A 112 -3.29 -1.54 -2.74
C SER A 112 -3.31 -1.56 -1.21
N ALA A 113 -4.37 -1.03 -0.61
CA ALA A 113 -4.53 -1.01 0.84
C ALA A 113 -5.97 -1.20 1.31
N LEU A 114 -6.13 -1.64 2.56
CA LEU A 114 -7.39 -1.63 3.28
C LEU A 114 -7.34 -0.55 4.36
N VAL A 115 -8.34 0.33 4.37
CA VAL A 115 -8.62 1.24 5.48
C VAL A 115 -9.81 0.68 6.24
N VAL A 116 -9.55 0.31 7.49
CA VAL A 116 -10.55 -0.32 8.35
C VAL A 116 -10.85 0.62 9.51
N GLY A 117 -12.13 0.89 9.74
CA GLY A 117 -12.56 1.83 10.75
C GLY A 117 -14.02 1.70 11.12
N GLY A 118 -14.47 2.59 11.98
CA GLY A 118 -15.85 2.66 12.41
C GLY A 118 -16.02 3.43 13.72
N LYS A 119 -17.28 3.63 14.13
CA LYS A 119 -17.58 4.30 15.39
C LYS A 119 -17.07 3.50 16.59
N SER A 120 -16.38 4.19 17.49
CA SER A 120 -16.06 3.65 18.81
C SER A 120 -17.33 3.35 19.61
N LYS A 121 -17.49 2.09 20.06
CA LYS A 121 -18.46 1.81 21.13
C LYS A 121 -17.83 2.24 22.45
N GLY A 122 -18.62 2.91 23.30
CA GLY A 122 -18.22 3.21 24.67
C GLY A 122 -17.68 1.98 25.40
N LYS A 123 -16.77 2.20 26.37
CA LYS A 123 -16.04 1.16 27.11
C LYS A 123 -16.94 -0.04 27.48
N GLY A 124 -16.53 -1.25 27.09
CA GLY A 124 -17.14 -2.50 27.55
C GLY A 124 -18.00 -3.29 26.55
N LYS A 125 -18.08 -2.89 25.28
CA LYS A 125 -18.70 -3.71 24.21
C LYS A 125 -17.67 -4.02 23.14
N SER A 126 -17.44 -5.31 22.83
CA SER A 126 -16.68 -5.66 21.63
C SER A 126 -17.42 -5.13 20.41
N ALA A 127 -16.69 -4.59 19.43
CA ALA A 127 -17.28 -4.31 18.13
C ALA A 127 -17.82 -5.64 17.59
N ALA A 128 -19.12 -5.71 17.34
CA ALA A 128 -19.63 -6.81 16.53
C ALA A 128 -19.01 -6.65 15.14
N HIS A 129 -18.76 -7.76 14.45
CA HIS A 129 -18.21 -7.75 13.09
C HIS A 129 -19.02 -6.85 12.13
N ASP A 130 -20.29 -6.59 12.45
CA ASP A 130 -21.21 -5.73 11.70
C ASP A 130 -21.01 -4.22 11.89
N ASP A 131 -20.22 -3.78 12.88
CA ASP A 131 -20.00 -2.35 13.13
C ASP A 131 -18.72 -1.81 12.48
N GLN A 132 -17.85 -2.66 11.94
CA GLN A 132 -16.60 -2.27 11.29
C GLN A 132 -16.78 -2.11 9.78
N LEU A 133 -16.28 -1.00 9.22
CA LEU A 133 -16.22 -0.77 7.78
C LEU A 133 -14.83 -1.09 7.24
N THR A 134 -14.79 -1.80 6.11
CA THR A 134 -13.57 -2.10 5.37
C THR A 134 -13.62 -1.41 4.01
N ILE A 135 -12.74 -0.45 3.79
CA ILE A 135 -12.59 0.26 2.52
C ILE A 135 -11.33 -0.27 1.83
N LEU A 136 -11.47 -0.85 0.64
CA LEU A 136 -10.37 -1.24 -0.23
C LEU A 136 -9.99 -0.04 -1.11
N ILE A 137 -8.71 0.28 -1.20
CA ILE A 137 -8.15 1.21 -2.18
C ILE A 137 -7.41 0.37 -3.21
N ASP A 138 -7.86 0.47 -4.46
CA ASP A 138 -7.45 -0.30 -5.62
C ASP A 138 -7.62 -1.82 -5.50
N CYS A 139 -7.93 -2.45 -6.63
CA CYS A 139 -8.23 -3.86 -6.76
C CYS A 139 -7.42 -4.45 -7.93
N GLY A 140 -6.10 -4.48 -7.77
CA GLY A 140 -5.13 -4.99 -8.75
C GLY A 140 -5.12 -6.51 -8.92
N PRO A 141 -4.29 -7.04 -9.85
CA PRO A 141 -4.21 -8.48 -10.14
C PRO A 141 -3.74 -9.31 -8.94
N THR A 142 -3.02 -8.71 -8.00
CA THR A 142 -2.57 -9.35 -6.75
C THR A 142 -3.61 -9.31 -5.63
N PHE A 143 -4.76 -8.64 -5.81
CA PHE A 143 -5.76 -8.47 -4.76
C PHE A 143 -6.19 -9.80 -4.12
N TYR A 144 -6.48 -10.82 -4.93
CA TYR A 144 -6.98 -12.09 -4.40
C TYR A 144 -5.95 -12.80 -3.51
N SER A 145 -4.69 -12.86 -3.94
CA SER A 145 -3.61 -13.48 -3.15
C SER A 145 -3.29 -12.70 -1.88
N SER A 146 -3.40 -11.37 -1.90
CA SER A 146 -3.30 -10.56 -0.68
C SER A 146 -4.50 -10.78 0.24
N ALA A 147 -5.71 -10.87 -0.32
CA ALA A 147 -6.94 -10.96 0.46
C ALA A 147 -7.05 -12.30 1.22
N ILE A 148 -6.66 -13.42 0.61
CA ILE A 148 -6.66 -14.73 1.28
C ILE A 148 -5.75 -14.76 2.53
N TYR A 149 -4.73 -13.90 2.57
CA TYR A 149 -3.84 -13.78 3.71
C TYR A 149 -4.32 -12.73 4.72
N CYS A 150 -4.58 -11.52 4.25
CA CYS A 150 -4.91 -10.38 5.11
C CYS A 150 -6.29 -10.49 5.76
N PHE A 151 -7.31 -10.97 5.05
CA PHE A 151 -8.68 -10.98 5.62
C PHE A 151 -8.79 -11.91 6.83
N PRO A 152 -8.35 -13.18 6.78
CA PRO A 152 -8.37 -14.04 7.96
C PRO A 152 -7.47 -13.52 9.08
N ARG A 153 -6.26 -13.04 8.75
CA ARG A 153 -5.28 -12.55 9.73
C ARG A 153 -5.79 -11.36 10.53
N TYR A 154 -6.51 -10.45 9.88
CA TYR A 154 -7.04 -9.24 10.51
C TYR A 154 -8.52 -9.34 10.91
N ASN A 155 -9.10 -10.56 10.83
CA ASN A 155 -10.50 -10.84 11.13
C ASN A 155 -11.46 -9.92 10.35
N LEU A 156 -11.19 -9.77 9.05
CA LEU A 156 -12.02 -9.03 8.11
C LEU A 156 -12.87 -10.03 7.31
N ARG A 157 -14.10 -9.60 6.97
CA ARG A 157 -15.04 -10.44 6.22
C ARG A 157 -15.69 -9.71 5.07
N ARG A 158 -16.14 -8.48 5.28
CA ARG A 158 -16.83 -7.68 4.25
C ARG A 158 -15.91 -6.63 3.63
N ILE A 159 -16.28 -6.19 2.43
CA ILE A 159 -15.73 -5.02 1.74
C ILE A 159 -16.88 -4.03 1.55
N ASP A 160 -16.84 -2.92 2.25
CA ASP A 160 -17.91 -1.92 2.24
C ASP A 160 -17.81 -0.95 1.08
N ALA A 161 -16.59 -0.67 0.66
CA ALA A 161 -16.32 0.14 -0.51
C ALA A 161 -15.02 -0.31 -1.15
N VAL A 162 -14.97 -0.21 -2.47
CA VAL A 162 -13.74 -0.21 -3.25
C VAL A 162 -13.60 1.19 -3.81
N LEU A 163 -12.48 1.85 -3.54
CA LEU A 163 -12.09 3.11 -4.12
C LEU A 163 -11.06 2.81 -5.21
N LEU A 164 -11.38 3.11 -6.47
CA LEU A 164 -10.40 3.01 -7.55
C LEU A 164 -9.77 4.37 -7.78
N THR A 165 -8.46 4.45 -7.62
CA THR A 165 -7.67 5.67 -7.84
C THR A 165 -7.65 6.01 -9.32
N HIS A 166 -7.47 4.98 -10.17
CA HIS A 166 -7.30 5.14 -11.60
C HIS A 166 -7.55 3.86 -12.41
N ALA A 167 -7.30 3.96 -13.72
CA ALA A 167 -7.69 2.98 -14.72
C ALA A 167 -6.54 2.08 -15.26
N HIS A 168 -5.39 2.00 -14.59
CA HIS A 168 -4.32 1.10 -15.01
C HIS A 168 -4.53 -0.33 -14.50
N ALA A 169 -3.91 -1.27 -15.19
CA ALA A 169 -4.09 -2.71 -15.00
C ALA A 169 -3.83 -3.15 -13.54
N ASP A 170 -2.78 -2.63 -12.95
CA ASP A 170 -2.35 -2.88 -11.58
C ASP A 170 -3.29 -2.33 -10.52
N ALA A 171 -4.18 -1.39 -10.86
CA ALA A 171 -5.21 -0.88 -9.96
C ALA A 171 -6.58 -1.58 -10.07
N LEU A 172 -6.88 -2.28 -11.18
CA LEU A 172 -8.24 -2.79 -11.44
C LEU A 172 -8.37 -4.22 -11.98
N LEU A 173 -7.29 -4.89 -12.37
CA LEU A 173 -7.41 -6.25 -12.95
C LEU A 173 -7.88 -7.32 -11.96
N GLY A 174 -7.96 -6.99 -10.67
CA GLY A 174 -8.53 -7.85 -9.63
C GLY A 174 -10.03 -7.72 -9.44
N LEU A 175 -10.73 -6.80 -10.13
CA LEU A 175 -12.16 -6.53 -9.93
C LEU A 175 -13.03 -7.78 -10.04
N ASP A 176 -12.70 -8.70 -10.97
CA ASP A 176 -13.43 -9.96 -11.14
C ASP A 176 -13.38 -10.85 -9.88
N HIS A 177 -12.30 -10.77 -9.08
CA HIS A 177 -12.18 -11.53 -7.83
C HIS A 177 -13.16 -11.09 -6.74
N LEU A 178 -13.75 -9.90 -6.82
CA LEU A 178 -14.79 -9.44 -5.88
C LEU A 178 -16.05 -10.33 -5.94
N ARG A 179 -16.21 -11.18 -6.96
CA ARG A 179 -17.25 -12.23 -6.97
C ARG A 179 -17.18 -13.14 -5.73
N ALA A 180 -15.99 -13.37 -5.17
CA ALA A 180 -15.82 -14.19 -3.97
C ALA A 180 -16.60 -13.65 -2.75
N TRP A 181 -16.87 -12.33 -2.71
CA TRP A 181 -17.67 -11.70 -1.66
C TRP A 181 -19.18 -11.72 -1.93
N THR A 182 -19.59 -11.89 -3.18
CA THR A 182 -21.00 -11.70 -3.58
C THR A 182 -21.69 -12.98 -4.05
N ILE A 183 -20.90 -14.02 -4.37
CA ILE A 183 -21.40 -15.32 -4.80
C ILE A 183 -22.34 -15.93 -3.76
N GLY A 184 -23.54 -16.31 -4.21
CA GLY A 184 -24.60 -16.87 -3.35
C GLY A 184 -25.03 -15.97 -2.19
N HIS A 185 -24.63 -14.68 -2.19
CA HIS A 185 -24.81 -13.76 -1.07
C HIS A 185 -24.23 -14.25 0.27
N MET A 186 -23.22 -15.13 0.22
CA MET A 186 -22.65 -15.80 1.40
C MET A 186 -21.91 -14.85 2.35
N VAL A 187 -21.35 -13.77 1.81
CA VAL A 187 -20.70 -12.71 2.58
C VAL A 187 -21.51 -11.41 2.53
N GLN A 188 -21.83 -10.94 1.33
CA GLN A 188 -22.63 -9.74 1.11
C GLN A 188 -23.42 -9.80 -0.20
N LYS A 189 -24.45 -8.95 -0.33
CA LYS A 189 -25.31 -8.91 -1.52
C LYS A 189 -24.63 -8.28 -2.73
N TYR A 190 -23.83 -7.25 -2.48
CA TYR A 190 -23.09 -6.49 -3.48
C TYR A 190 -21.85 -5.88 -2.83
N VAL A 191 -20.90 -5.41 -3.63
CA VAL A 191 -19.79 -4.52 -3.22
C VAL A 191 -19.99 -3.17 -3.91
N ASP A 192 -19.88 -2.08 -3.16
CA ASP A 192 -19.93 -0.73 -3.71
C ASP A 192 -18.55 -0.33 -4.24
N VAL A 193 -18.48 0.17 -5.47
CA VAL A 193 -17.24 0.57 -6.14
C VAL A 193 -17.36 2.05 -6.55
N TYR A 194 -16.41 2.86 -6.11
CA TYR A 194 -16.36 4.31 -6.32
C TYR A 194 -15.17 4.65 -7.22
N LEU A 195 -15.43 5.40 -8.28
CA LEU A 195 -14.47 5.71 -9.32
C LEU A 195 -14.92 6.94 -10.11
N THR A 196 -14.00 7.61 -10.80
CA THR A 196 -14.35 8.72 -11.69
C THR A 196 -15.03 8.23 -12.97
N GLN A 197 -15.63 9.14 -13.74
CA GLN A 197 -16.26 8.80 -15.01
C GLN A 197 -15.24 8.28 -16.05
N GLU A 198 -14.02 8.81 -16.02
CA GLU A 198 -12.92 8.40 -16.88
C GLU A 198 -12.54 6.94 -16.59
N THR A 199 -12.38 6.59 -15.31
CA THR A 199 -12.09 5.21 -14.90
C THR A 199 -13.25 4.27 -15.24
N MET A 200 -14.50 4.70 -15.04
CA MET A 200 -15.67 3.89 -15.41
C MET A 200 -15.69 3.55 -16.90
N SER A 201 -15.33 4.51 -17.76
CA SER A 201 -15.28 4.29 -19.21
C SER A 201 -14.27 3.20 -19.61
N VAL A 202 -13.14 3.09 -18.90
CA VAL A 202 -12.17 2.00 -19.13
C VAL A 202 -12.71 0.68 -18.60
N VAL A 203 -13.30 0.68 -17.39
CA VAL A 203 -13.89 -0.52 -16.77
C VAL A 203 -14.99 -1.11 -17.65
N GLU A 204 -15.87 -0.30 -18.23
CA GLU A 204 -16.95 -0.76 -19.12
C GLU A 204 -16.44 -1.49 -20.36
N ASN A 205 -15.30 -1.05 -20.89
CA ASN A 205 -14.67 -1.66 -22.05
C ASN A 205 -13.91 -2.94 -21.68
N MET A 206 -13.23 -2.94 -20.54
CA MET A 206 -12.40 -4.06 -20.10
C MET A 206 -13.20 -5.20 -19.48
N PHE A 207 -14.23 -4.87 -18.69
CA PHE A 207 -15.09 -5.80 -17.97
C PHE A 207 -16.57 -5.58 -18.28
N PRO A 208 -16.99 -5.69 -19.55
CA PRO A 208 -18.36 -5.39 -19.94
C PRO A 208 -19.40 -6.21 -19.17
N TYR A 209 -19.06 -7.45 -18.79
CA TYR A 209 -19.94 -8.35 -18.03
C TYR A 209 -20.06 -8.00 -16.53
N LEU A 210 -19.09 -7.29 -15.94
CA LEU A 210 -19.16 -6.81 -14.56
C LEU A 210 -20.09 -5.59 -14.45
N VAL A 211 -20.21 -4.81 -15.52
CA VAL A 211 -21.09 -3.64 -15.60
C VAL A 211 -22.48 -4.04 -16.08
N ASP A 212 -22.57 -4.79 -17.17
CA ASP A 212 -23.80 -5.24 -17.78
C ASP A 212 -23.86 -6.77 -17.82
N ARG A 213 -24.66 -7.34 -16.93
CA ARG A 213 -24.83 -8.79 -16.80
C ARG A 213 -25.37 -9.45 -18.06
N SER A 214 -26.04 -8.71 -18.96
CA SER A 214 -26.50 -9.27 -20.24
C SER A 214 -25.34 -9.64 -21.17
N LYS A 215 -24.13 -9.10 -20.92
CA LYS A 215 -22.90 -9.38 -21.67
C LYS A 215 -22.13 -10.59 -21.11
N ALA A 216 -22.64 -11.25 -20.07
CA ALA A 216 -22.06 -12.48 -19.56
C ALA A 216 -22.31 -13.66 -20.52
N THR A 217 -21.31 -14.51 -20.72
CA THR A 217 -21.34 -15.58 -21.74
C THR A 217 -21.86 -16.93 -21.24
N GLY A 218 -22.29 -17.06 -19.97
CA GLY A 218 -22.78 -18.34 -19.45
C GLY A 218 -23.02 -18.38 -17.93
N GLY A 219 -23.11 -19.60 -17.37
CA GLY A 219 -23.51 -19.87 -15.97
C GLY A 219 -22.46 -19.61 -14.89
N GLY A 220 -21.36 -18.93 -15.21
CA GLY A 220 -20.36 -18.52 -14.23
C GLY A 220 -20.89 -17.45 -13.27
N GLY A 221 -20.43 -17.47 -12.02
CA GLY A 221 -20.84 -16.46 -11.02
C GLY A 221 -20.20 -15.10 -11.28
N VAL A 222 -20.99 -14.14 -11.79
CA VAL A 222 -20.56 -12.75 -11.97
C VAL A 222 -20.68 -11.99 -10.65
N GLY A 223 -19.66 -11.18 -10.31
CA GLY A 223 -19.70 -10.31 -9.13
C GLY A 223 -20.93 -9.40 -9.14
N ALA A 224 -21.52 -9.15 -7.97
CA ALA A 224 -22.56 -8.13 -7.81
C ALA A 224 -21.90 -6.81 -7.38
N LEU A 225 -21.56 -5.96 -8.33
CA LEU A 225 -20.93 -4.66 -8.07
C LEU A 225 -21.94 -3.54 -8.27
N ARG A 226 -21.92 -2.53 -7.39
CA ARG A 226 -22.68 -1.29 -7.56
C ARG A 226 -21.69 -0.16 -7.84
N TRP A 227 -21.81 0.44 -9.02
CA TRP A 227 -20.90 1.47 -9.49
C TRP A 227 -21.39 2.86 -9.06
N HIS A 228 -20.49 3.65 -8.47
CA HIS A 228 -20.74 5.01 -8.01
C HIS A 228 -19.73 5.95 -8.68
N ILE A 229 -20.21 6.75 -9.64
CA ILE A 229 -19.38 7.76 -10.29
C ILE A 229 -19.21 8.94 -9.32
N ILE A 230 -17.98 9.20 -8.91
CA ILE A 230 -17.65 10.31 -7.99
C ILE A 230 -17.25 11.56 -8.75
N ASP A 231 -17.53 12.73 -8.16
CA ASP A 231 -16.97 14.00 -8.60
C ASP A 231 -15.60 14.18 -7.92
N PRO A 232 -14.49 14.30 -8.69
CA PRO A 232 -13.14 14.38 -8.13
C PRO A 232 -12.90 15.64 -7.27
N ASN A 233 -13.82 16.60 -7.27
CA ASN A 233 -13.72 17.84 -6.49
C ASN A 233 -14.70 17.89 -5.31
N LYS A 234 -15.46 16.83 -5.05
CA LYS A 234 -16.46 16.81 -3.97
C LYS A 234 -16.31 15.58 -3.08
N LYS A 235 -16.44 15.81 -1.78
CA LYS A 235 -16.54 14.73 -0.81
C LYS A 235 -17.79 13.89 -1.04
N PHE A 236 -17.69 12.61 -0.74
CA PHE A 236 -18.81 11.66 -0.68
C PHE A 236 -18.72 10.86 0.62
N THR A 237 -19.80 10.17 0.98
CA THR A 237 -19.89 9.45 2.24
C THR A 237 -20.03 7.96 2.00
N ILE A 238 -19.18 7.17 2.64
CA ILE A 238 -19.29 5.69 2.69
C ILE A 238 -19.83 5.31 4.06
N GLY A 239 -20.74 4.33 4.12
CA GLY A 239 -21.16 3.80 5.40
C GLY A 239 -22.29 2.79 5.40
N ARG A 240 -22.57 2.25 6.59
CA ARG A 240 -23.70 1.38 6.90
C ARG A 240 -24.45 1.93 8.11
N GLY A 241 -25.74 2.22 7.94
CA GLY A 241 -26.57 2.76 9.01
C GLY A 241 -26.00 4.06 9.56
N THR A 242 -25.69 4.10 10.86
CA THR A 242 -25.10 5.31 11.48
C THR A 242 -23.57 5.34 11.43
N ASN A 243 -22.89 4.26 11.02
CA ASN A 243 -21.44 4.27 10.88
C ASN A 243 -21.08 4.73 9.47
N THR A 244 -20.48 5.91 9.38
CA THR A 244 -20.16 6.58 8.12
C THR A 244 -18.81 7.29 8.21
N VAL A 245 -18.18 7.49 7.06
CA VAL A 245 -16.98 8.31 6.89
C VAL A 245 -17.09 9.15 5.62
N ASP A 246 -16.67 10.41 5.71
CA ASP A 246 -16.50 11.25 4.54
C ASP A 246 -15.15 10.93 3.89
N VAL A 247 -15.18 10.76 2.57
CA VAL A 247 -14.00 10.58 1.72
C VAL A 247 -13.89 11.77 0.79
N MET A 248 -12.73 12.41 0.80
CA MET A 248 -12.40 13.51 -0.10
C MET A 248 -11.47 12.98 -1.19
N PRO A 249 -11.88 12.97 -2.47
CA PRO A 249 -10.96 12.71 -3.56
C PRO A 249 -9.85 13.77 -3.62
N LEU A 250 -8.66 13.35 -4.03
CA LEU A 250 -7.46 14.19 -4.12
C LEU A 250 -6.97 14.15 -5.57
N PRO A 251 -7.38 15.09 -6.45
CA PRO A 251 -6.94 15.10 -7.84
C PRO A 251 -5.42 15.25 -7.96
N VAL A 252 -4.75 14.35 -8.67
CA VAL A 252 -3.30 14.35 -8.87
C VAL A 252 -2.98 14.08 -10.34
N LEU A 253 -1.74 14.35 -10.74
CA LEU A 253 -1.28 14.08 -12.10
C LEU A 253 -0.40 12.83 -12.12
N HIS A 254 -0.67 11.91 -13.03
CA HIS A 254 0.06 10.64 -13.18
C HIS A 254 0.34 10.37 -14.66
N GLY A 255 1.44 10.95 -15.15
CA GLY A 255 1.85 10.83 -16.56
C GLY A 255 1.12 11.79 -17.49
N PHE A 256 1.24 11.52 -18.79
CA PHE A 256 0.70 12.38 -19.84
C PHE A 256 0.04 11.54 -20.94
N VAL A 257 -1.15 11.96 -21.34
CA VAL A 257 -1.79 11.55 -22.58
C VAL A 257 -1.13 12.31 -23.74
N ASN A 258 -0.85 11.61 -24.84
CA ASN A 258 -0.21 12.16 -26.03
C ASN A 258 1.11 12.93 -25.74
N ARG A 259 1.79 12.61 -24.63
CA ARG A 259 3.02 13.26 -24.14
C ARG A 259 2.87 14.75 -23.77
N LYS A 260 1.65 15.28 -23.67
CA LYS A 260 1.42 16.71 -23.42
C LYS A 260 0.34 16.99 -22.38
N ASP A 261 -0.77 16.24 -22.44
CA ASP A 261 -1.91 16.51 -21.57
C ASP A 261 -1.76 15.68 -20.31
N PRO A 262 -1.60 16.29 -19.13
CA PRO A 262 -1.41 15.52 -17.89
C PRO A 262 -2.62 14.63 -17.64
N PHE A 263 -2.36 13.39 -17.25
CA PHE A 263 -3.43 12.44 -16.95
C PHE A 263 -3.84 12.60 -15.48
N ALA A 264 -5.07 13.02 -15.27
CA ALA A 264 -5.60 13.31 -13.95
C ALA A 264 -6.22 12.06 -13.32
N PHE A 265 -5.78 11.73 -12.12
CA PHE A 265 -6.32 10.65 -11.29
C PHE A 265 -6.64 11.15 -9.89
N VAL A 266 -7.14 10.26 -9.03
CA VAL A 266 -7.54 10.62 -7.68
C VAL A 266 -6.83 9.77 -6.63
N GLY A 267 -6.14 10.42 -5.71
CA GLY A 267 -5.93 9.87 -4.37
C GLY A 267 -7.18 10.04 -3.51
N PHE A 268 -7.12 9.61 -2.26
CA PHE A 268 -8.24 9.73 -1.32
C PHE A 268 -7.76 10.15 0.05
N ARG A 269 -8.46 11.13 0.63
CA ARG A 269 -8.38 11.43 2.06
C ARG A 269 -9.58 10.82 2.78
N ILE A 270 -9.30 9.99 3.77
CA ILE A 270 -10.27 9.31 4.63
C ILE A 270 -9.91 9.67 6.07
N ALA A 271 -10.73 10.49 6.72
CA ALA A 271 -10.44 11.03 8.04
C ALA A 271 -9.02 11.67 8.12
N GLU A 272 -8.14 11.18 9.00
CA GLU A 272 -6.76 11.67 9.19
C GLU A 272 -5.72 11.04 8.24
N LEU A 273 -6.13 10.16 7.34
CA LEU A 273 -5.27 9.51 6.35
C LEU A 273 -5.45 10.14 4.97
N SER A 274 -4.36 10.53 4.32
CA SER A 274 -4.33 10.73 2.86
C SER A 274 -3.57 9.60 2.19
N TYR A 275 -4.13 9.04 1.13
CA TYR A 275 -3.54 8.01 0.28
C TYR A 275 -3.38 8.57 -1.13
N ILE A 276 -2.14 8.70 -1.60
CA ILE A 276 -1.80 9.27 -2.90
C ILE A 276 -0.80 8.33 -3.59
N SER A 277 -1.32 7.41 -4.38
CA SER A 277 -0.58 6.62 -5.37
C SER A 277 -1.54 6.35 -6.51
N ASP A 278 -1.19 6.55 -7.78
CA ASP A 278 0.13 6.95 -8.29
C ASP A 278 0.14 8.45 -8.68
N CYS A 279 1.30 9.12 -8.60
CA CYS A 279 1.42 10.53 -9.02
C CYS A 279 2.86 10.99 -9.30
N HIS A 280 3.04 11.88 -10.29
CA HIS A 280 4.28 12.66 -10.48
C HIS A 280 4.16 14.13 -10.06
N GLU A 281 2.93 14.61 -9.83
CA GLU A 281 2.68 15.98 -9.40
C GLU A 281 1.38 16.03 -8.58
N ILE A 282 1.43 16.78 -7.48
CA ILE A 282 0.28 17.09 -6.65
C ILE A 282 0.02 18.61 -6.75
N PRO A 283 -1.08 19.03 -7.43
CA PRO A 283 -1.39 20.44 -7.58
C PRO A 283 -1.63 21.14 -6.24
N ASP A 284 -1.34 22.44 -6.16
CA ASP A 284 -1.55 23.26 -4.95
C ASP A 284 -3.00 23.19 -4.41
N ALA A 285 -3.98 23.08 -5.31
CA ALA A 285 -5.38 22.91 -4.94
C ALA A 285 -5.61 21.61 -4.15
N THR A 286 -4.93 20.54 -4.53
CA THR A 286 -4.97 19.23 -3.86
C THR A 286 -4.13 19.24 -2.58
N SER A 287 -2.98 19.91 -2.57
CA SER A 287 -2.16 20.09 -1.37
C SER A 287 -2.98 20.71 -0.22
N LYS A 288 -3.86 21.68 -0.51
CA LYS A 288 -4.79 22.25 0.49
C LYS A 288 -5.79 21.23 1.03
N LEU A 289 -6.21 20.25 0.24
CA LEU A 289 -7.13 19.19 0.68
C LEU A 289 -6.43 18.15 1.56
N VAL A 290 -5.12 17.99 1.39
CA VAL A 290 -4.29 17.10 2.21
C VAL A 290 -4.04 17.67 3.61
N GLU A 291 -4.13 19.00 3.79
CA GLU A 291 -3.96 19.65 5.09
C GLU A 291 -4.87 19.06 6.18
N GLY A 292 -4.28 18.79 7.35
CA GLY A 292 -4.94 18.12 8.46
C GLY A 292 -4.80 16.59 8.47
N SER A 293 -4.15 16.01 7.45
CA SER A 293 -3.72 14.60 7.50
C SER A 293 -2.65 14.40 8.57
N LYS A 294 -2.72 13.28 9.28
CA LYS A 294 -1.69 12.82 10.23
C LYS A 294 -0.85 11.70 9.65
N VAL A 295 -1.43 10.92 8.75
CA VAL A 295 -0.75 9.87 8.00
C VAL A 295 -0.89 10.15 6.51
N LEU A 296 0.22 10.04 5.80
CA LEU A 296 0.28 10.11 4.34
C LEU A 296 0.86 8.81 3.82
N VAL A 297 0.15 8.13 2.92
CA VAL A 297 0.71 7.10 2.04
C VAL A 297 0.98 7.77 0.70
N ILE A 298 2.20 7.64 0.19
CA ILE A 298 2.65 8.40 -0.98
C ILE A 298 3.51 7.56 -1.94
N ASP A 299 3.25 7.74 -3.24
CA ASP A 299 4.07 7.23 -4.35
C ASP A 299 5.54 7.65 -4.19
N ALA A 300 6.45 6.68 -4.34
CA ALA A 300 7.89 6.87 -4.28
C ALA A 300 8.64 5.88 -5.20
N LEU A 301 8.17 5.69 -6.44
CA LEU A 301 8.63 4.69 -7.41
C LEU A 301 10.10 4.23 -7.32
N LYS A 302 11.03 5.18 -7.39
CA LYS A 302 12.47 4.92 -7.49
C LYS A 302 13.29 6.18 -7.17
N TRP A 303 14.61 6.09 -7.30
CA TRP A 303 15.52 7.20 -7.05
C TRP A 303 15.39 8.35 -8.05
N GLU A 304 15.37 8.07 -9.35
CA GLU A 304 15.28 9.14 -10.35
C GLU A 304 13.85 9.57 -10.61
N ARG A 305 13.69 10.82 -11.05
CA ARG A 305 12.42 11.33 -11.54
C ARG A 305 11.84 10.44 -12.62
N HIS A 306 10.52 10.29 -12.58
CA HIS A 306 9.77 9.57 -13.57
C HIS A 306 8.68 10.47 -14.14
N THR A 307 8.32 10.28 -15.41
CA THR A 307 7.29 11.11 -16.07
C THR A 307 5.90 10.91 -15.46
N SER A 308 5.70 9.80 -14.77
CA SER A 308 4.40 9.42 -14.20
C SER A 308 4.40 9.25 -12.70
N HIS A 309 5.56 9.09 -12.06
CA HIS A 309 5.63 8.83 -10.63
C HIS A 309 6.62 9.77 -9.93
N PHE A 310 6.43 9.95 -8.63
CA PHE A 310 7.39 10.63 -7.77
C PHE A 310 8.65 9.78 -7.61
N SER A 311 9.78 10.47 -7.59
CA SER A 311 10.99 9.92 -6.98
C SER A 311 10.83 9.83 -5.46
N ILE A 312 11.68 9.04 -4.81
CA ILE A 312 11.80 9.00 -3.34
C ILE A 312 12.02 10.42 -2.80
N ALA A 313 12.92 11.20 -3.41
CA ALA A 313 13.20 12.56 -2.97
C ALA A 313 11.97 13.50 -3.11
N GLN A 314 11.21 13.40 -4.21
CA GLN A 314 9.96 14.16 -4.38
C GLN A 314 8.94 13.81 -3.29
N ALA A 315 8.78 12.52 -2.98
CA ALA A 315 7.85 12.05 -1.96
C ALA A 315 8.19 12.59 -0.55
N LEU A 316 9.48 12.54 -0.19
CA LEU A 316 9.99 13.08 1.08
C LEU A 316 9.81 14.61 1.15
N GLN A 317 10.15 15.32 0.08
CA GLN A 317 9.99 16.77 -0.02
C GLN A 317 8.53 17.19 0.15
N TYR A 318 7.61 16.55 -0.57
CA TYR A 318 6.20 16.84 -0.47
C TYR A 318 5.68 16.58 0.95
N SER A 319 6.06 15.45 1.54
CA SER A 319 5.67 15.09 2.91
C SER A 319 6.17 16.10 3.95
N LEU A 320 7.39 16.62 3.82
CA LEU A 320 7.94 17.67 4.70
C LEU A 320 7.17 19.00 4.59
N SER A 321 6.50 19.26 3.46
CA SER A 321 5.71 20.47 3.26
C SER A 321 4.37 20.46 4.01
N ILE A 322 3.90 19.28 4.43
CA ILE A 322 2.62 19.12 5.11
C ILE A 322 2.78 19.43 6.60
N ARG A 323 2.02 20.41 7.07
CA ARG A 323 2.00 20.78 8.49
C ARG A 323 1.38 19.68 9.36
N ASP A 324 1.99 19.46 10.52
CA ASP A 324 1.55 18.52 11.55
C ASP A 324 1.39 17.05 11.08
N LEU A 325 2.03 16.69 9.96
CA LEU A 325 2.13 15.31 9.53
C LEU A 325 2.94 14.50 10.55
N ARG A 326 2.45 13.32 10.91
CA ARG A 326 3.08 12.45 11.92
C ARG A 326 3.84 11.31 11.28
N LEU A 327 3.30 10.75 10.19
CA LEU A 327 3.86 9.60 9.51
C LEU A 327 3.68 9.74 7.98
N ALA A 328 4.77 9.55 7.24
CA ALA A 328 4.76 9.37 5.79
C ALA A 328 5.22 7.93 5.47
N LEU A 329 4.40 7.20 4.70
CA LEU A 329 4.62 5.82 4.28
C LEU A 329 4.86 5.81 2.77
N LEU A 330 6.06 5.45 2.36
CA LEU A 330 6.45 5.36 0.96
C LEU A 330 5.94 4.03 0.35
N THR A 331 5.25 4.10 -0.78
CA THR A 331 4.72 2.93 -1.51
C THR A 331 5.09 2.99 -2.99
N ASP A 332 4.64 2.00 -3.75
CA ASP A 332 4.84 1.85 -5.20
C ASP A 332 6.31 1.65 -5.60
N LEU A 333 7.10 0.98 -4.75
CA LEU A 333 8.55 0.93 -4.92
C LEU A 333 8.98 -0.17 -5.90
N THR A 334 9.81 0.19 -6.87
CA THR A 334 10.44 -0.76 -7.82
C THR A 334 11.46 -1.69 -7.16
N HIS A 335 11.83 -2.76 -7.87
CA HIS A 335 12.94 -3.65 -7.49
C HIS A 335 14.33 -2.97 -7.44
N MET A 336 14.47 -1.74 -7.96
CA MET A 336 15.71 -0.97 -7.84
C MET A 336 15.91 -0.37 -6.45
N VAL A 337 14.90 -0.48 -5.58
CA VAL A 337 14.95 0.02 -4.21
C VAL A 337 14.88 -1.15 -3.25
N GLU A 338 15.99 -1.44 -2.58
CA GLU A 338 16.06 -2.43 -1.51
C GLU A 338 15.49 -1.84 -0.21
N HIS A 339 14.58 -2.58 0.43
CA HIS A 339 13.78 -2.09 1.56
C HIS A 339 14.64 -1.67 2.75
N TRP A 340 15.63 -2.49 3.11
CA TRP A 340 16.42 -2.28 4.33
C TRP A 340 17.45 -1.16 4.14
N ASP A 341 18.07 -1.08 2.97
CA ASP A 341 18.95 0.00 2.56
C ASP A 341 18.21 1.35 2.59
N LEU A 342 17.06 1.46 1.91
CA LEU A 342 16.26 2.69 1.96
C LEU A 342 15.82 3.01 3.40
N SER A 343 15.43 2.01 4.19
CA SER A 343 15.03 2.24 5.59
C SER A 343 16.17 2.82 6.42
N ALA A 344 17.40 2.30 6.26
CA ALA A 344 18.58 2.83 6.95
C ALA A 344 18.89 4.27 6.51
N GLN A 345 18.85 4.55 5.20
CA GLN A 345 19.06 5.89 4.66
C GLN A 345 18.03 6.89 5.16
N LEU A 346 16.75 6.51 5.22
CA LEU A 346 15.68 7.35 5.78
C LEU A 346 15.93 7.70 7.24
N GLN A 347 16.45 6.77 8.03
CA GLN A 347 16.76 7.03 9.44
C GLN A 347 17.90 8.03 9.61
N ASP A 348 18.98 7.85 8.85
CA ASP A 348 20.14 8.74 8.90
C ASP A 348 19.76 10.14 8.43
N TRP A 349 19.02 10.22 7.32
CA TRP A 349 18.47 11.46 6.79
C TRP A 349 17.49 12.12 7.77
N GLU A 350 16.56 11.38 8.37
CA GLU A 350 15.59 11.92 9.34
C GLU A 350 16.29 12.54 10.56
N ARG A 351 17.34 11.89 11.08
CA ARG A 351 18.11 12.45 12.21
C ARG A 351 18.75 13.79 11.85
N GLY A 352 19.45 13.88 10.72
CA GLY A 352 20.08 15.14 10.33
C GLY A 352 19.07 16.22 9.92
N MET A 353 17.90 15.84 9.40
CA MET A 353 16.79 16.77 9.15
C MET A 353 16.19 17.34 10.44
N ARG A 354 16.09 16.54 11.51
CA ARG A 354 15.68 17.03 12.83
C ARG A 354 16.70 18.00 13.42
N ASP A 355 17.99 17.71 13.29
CA ASP A 355 19.06 18.63 13.71
C ASP A 355 19.01 19.95 12.92
N ALA A 356 18.80 19.88 11.61
CA ALA A 356 18.62 21.05 10.75
C ALA A 356 17.42 21.90 11.18
N ALA A 357 16.28 21.25 11.44
CA ALA A 357 15.06 21.94 11.88
C ALA A 357 15.23 22.61 13.26
N ALA A 358 15.91 21.95 14.20
CA ALA A 358 16.23 22.55 15.50
C ALA A 358 17.11 23.80 15.35
N LEU A 359 18.06 23.82 14.41
CA LEU A 359 18.86 25.01 14.11
C LEU A 359 18.04 26.16 13.51
N VAL A 360 17.11 25.86 12.61
CA VAL A 360 16.19 26.87 12.04
C VAL A 360 15.37 27.52 13.17
N LEU A 361 14.77 26.70 14.04
CA LEU A 361 14.00 27.19 15.19
C LEU A 361 14.86 28.00 16.17
N LYS A 362 16.11 27.58 16.43
CA LYS A 362 17.05 28.30 17.30
C LYS A 362 17.44 29.68 16.77
N ARG A 363 17.34 29.91 15.46
CA ARG A 363 17.51 31.23 14.83
C ARG A 363 16.27 32.12 14.92
N GLY A 364 15.17 31.62 15.48
CA GLY A 364 13.88 32.31 15.53
C GLY A 364 13.10 32.23 14.22
N GLU A 365 13.50 31.36 13.30
CA GLU A 365 12.82 31.14 12.02
C GLU A 365 11.72 30.07 12.17
N LEU A 366 10.70 30.11 11.30
CA LEU A 366 9.62 29.12 11.28
C LEU A 366 9.92 28.01 10.27
N LEU A 367 9.51 26.77 10.59
CA LEU A 367 9.53 25.64 9.65
C LEU A 367 8.39 25.76 8.63
N GLN A 368 8.47 26.76 7.76
CA GLN A 368 7.49 27.02 6.70
C GLN A 368 8.16 27.07 5.33
N GLY A 369 7.38 26.77 4.28
CA GLY A 369 7.92 26.67 2.93
C GLY A 369 9.00 25.60 2.84
N ARG A 370 10.03 25.84 2.03
CA ARG A 370 11.17 24.91 1.82
C ARG A 370 12.32 25.18 2.79
N TRP A 371 12.03 25.19 4.09
CA TRP A 371 13.03 25.46 5.14
C TRP A 371 14.25 24.52 5.09
N TRP A 372 14.07 23.32 4.55
CA TRP A 372 15.11 22.30 4.39
C TRP A 372 16.08 22.55 3.24
N SER A 373 15.74 23.43 2.28
CA SER A 373 16.55 23.66 1.07
C SER A 373 18.04 23.99 1.28
N PRO A 374 18.48 24.62 2.38
CA PRO A 374 19.92 24.81 2.63
C PRO A 374 20.65 23.56 3.14
N TYR A 375 19.92 22.54 3.56
CA TYR A 375 20.41 21.35 4.26
C TYR A 375 20.27 20.07 3.44
N TRP A 376 19.36 20.04 2.48
CA TRP A 376 19.09 18.90 1.63
C TRP A 376 18.79 19.34 0.21
N ASP A 377 19.44 18.68 -0.75
CA ASP A 377 19.26 18.86 -2.19
C ASP A 377 18.62 17.59 -2.75
N GLU A 378 17.36 17.73 -3.14
CA GLU A 378 16.58 16.62 -3.68
C GLU A 378 17.14 16.13 -5.02
N ASN A 379 17.65 17.03 -5.87
CA ASN A 379 18.19 16.67 -7.18
C ASN A 379 19.52 15.92 -7.04
N ALA A 380 20.34 16.29 -6.06
CA ALA A 380 21.54 15.53 -5.71
C ALA A 380 21.17 14.11 -5.26
N SER A 381 20.12 13.97 -4.43
CA SER A 381 19.66 12.66 -3.96
C SER A 381 19.12 11.78 -5.10
N GLU A 382 18.44 12.38 -6.08
CA GLU A 382 17.97 11.69 -7.29
C GLU A 382 19.13 11.23 -8.18
N TYR A 383 20.16 12.07 -8.32
CA TYR A 383 21.34 11.79 -9.14
C TYR A 383 22.25 10.73 -8.52
N ASP A 384 22.56 10.88 -7.23
CA ASP A 384 23.44 9.99 -6.47
C ASP A 384 22.74 8.69 -6.07
N ARG A 385 21.40 8.63 -6.19
CA ARG A 385 20.55 7.52 -5.73
C ARG A 385 20.76 7.21 -4.25
N HIS A 386 20.90 8.27 -3.45
CA HIS A 386 21.23 8.18 -2.04
C HIS A 386 20.70 9.42 -1.30
N LEU A 387 20.16 9.23 -0.10
CA LEU A 387 19.74 10.36 0.74
C LEU A 387 20.95 11.00 1.43
N SER A 388 21.42 12.12 0.88
CA SER A 388 22.56 12.87 1.41
C SER A 388 22.17 14.29 1.81
N LEU A 389 22.66 14.76 2.97
CA LEU A 389 22.51 16.15 3.38
C LEU A 389 23.60 17.01 2.73
N SER A 390 23.21 18.17 2.17
CA SER A 390 24.08 19.08 1.40
C SER A 390 25.18 19.73 2.24
N ARG A 391 24.95 19.84 3.55
CA ARG A 391 25.97 20.15 4.54
C ARG A 391 26.03 18.92 5.43
N GLY A 392 27.23 18.39 5.70
CA GLY A 392 27.40 17.28 6.64
C GLY A 392 26.61 17.52 7.93
N PRO A 393 26.21 16.47 8.66
CA PRO A 393 25.26 16.57 9.76
C PRO A 393 25.67 17.74 10.66
N PRO A 394 24.73 18.64 11.03
CA PRO A 394 25.07 19.72 11.93
C PRO A 394 25.73 19.16 13.19
N PRO A 395 26.67 19.89 13.84
CA PRO A 395 27.26 19.40 15.07
C PRO A 395 26.13 19.03 16.04
N ALA A 396 26.17 17.78 16.53
CA ALA A 396 25.11 17.20 17.34
C ALA A 396 24.69 18.19 18.43
N LEU A 397 23.41 18.59 18.41
CA LEU A 397 22.87 19.39 19.50
C LEU A 397 22.88 18.53 20.77
N PRO A 398 23.06 19.13 21.97
CA PRO A 398 22.90 18.40 23.22
C PRO A 398 21.56 17.66 23.19
N SER A 399 21.57 16.39 23.60
CA SER A 399 20.47 15.42 23.46
C SER A 399 19.10 15.86 24.03
N GLY A 400 19.04 16.98 24.76
CA GLY A 400 17.81 17.58 25.28
C GLY A 400 17.04 18.49 24.31
N ASP A 401 17.66 19.04 23.26
CA ASP A 401 16.98 19.99 22.34
C ASP A 401 16.26 19.29 21.17
N ILE A 402 16.70 18.08 20.81
CA ILE A 402 16.30 17.36 19.57
C ILE A 402 14.89 16.76 19.66
N ALA A 403 14.45 16.35 20.86
CA ALA A 403 13.18 15.66 21.06
C ALA A 403 11.93 16.55 20.87
N SER A 404 12.10 17.86 20.67
CA SER A 404 11.01 18.82 20.64
C SER A 404 10.52 19.19 19.24
N VAL A 405 11.25 18.84 18.17
CA VAL A 405 10.91 19.27 16.81
C VAL A 405 9.96 18.26 16.14
N ALA A 406 8.73 18.68 15.92
CA ALA A 406 7.69 17.85 15.29
C ALA A 406 7.87 17.77 13.76
N LEU A 407 8.81 16.94 13.31
CA LEU A 407 8.87 16.46 11.93
C LEU A 407 8.16 15.10 11.78
N PRO A 408 7.54 14.81 10.61
CA PRO A 408 6.98 13.50 10.33
C PRO A 408 8.05 12.42 10.40
N ILE A 409 7.63 11.22 10.81
CA ILE A 409 8.43 10.00 10.72
C ILE A 409 8.26 9.44 9.31
N PHE A 410 9.34 8.95 8.70
CA PHE A 410 9.33 8.39 7.35
C PHE A 410 9.57 6.88 7.37
N ARG A 411 8.73 6.10 6.70
CA ARG A 411 8.85 4.63 6.64
C ARG A 411 8.60 4.10 5.25
N VAL A 412 9.28 3.01 4.91
CA VAL A 412 9.03 2.22 3.71
C VAL A 412 7.85 1.28 3.99
N ALA A 413 6.76 1.41 3.25
CA ALA A 413 5.64 0.48 3.38
C ALA A 413 6.02 -0.89 2.82
N TYR A 414 5.50 -1.94 3.44
CA TYR A 414 5.66 -3.31 2.96
C TYR A 414 4.34 -4.08 2.96
N ASP A 415 4.22 -5.06 2.08
CA ASP A 415 3.09 -5.97 2.01
C ASP A 415 2.70 -6.51 3.39
N GLU A 416 1.39 -6.59 3.65
CA GLU A 416 0.80 -7.16 4.87
C GLU A 416 1.05 -6.35 6.16
N GLN A 417 1.81 -5.25 6.09
CA GLN A 417 1.99 -4.30 7.18
C GLN A 417 0.64 -3.74 7.64
N ALA A 418 0.43 -3.69 8.95
CA ALA A 418 -0.68 -2.98 9.56
C ALA A 418 -0.18 -1.80 10.40
N VAL A 419 -0.71 -0.62 10.11
CA VAL A 419 -0.53 0.60 10.90
C VAL A 419 -1.77 0.76 11.77
N ILE A 420 -1.58 0.79 13.09
CA ILE A 420 -2.67 0.81 14.08
C ILE A 420 -2.89 2.23 14.60
N PHE A 421 -4.15 2.62 14.75
CA PHE A 421 -4.57 3.90 15.30
C PHE A 421 -5.21 3.69 16.67
N GLU A 422 -4.79 4.48 17.64
CA GLU A 422 -5.39 4.56 18.97
C GLU A 422 -6.70 5.33 18.92
N ARG A 423 -7.66 4.93 19.75
CA ARG A 423 -9.01 5.50 19.85
C ARG A 423 -9.23 6.32 21.11
#